data_AF-A0A7S2DPI1-F1
#
_entry.id   AF-A0A7S2DPI1-F1
#
_cell.length_a   1.000
_cell.length_b   1.000
_cell.length_c   1.000
_cell.angle_alpha   90.00
_cell.angle_beta   90.00
_cell.angle_gamma   90.00
#
_symmetry.space_group_name_H-M   'P 1'
#
loop_
_entity.id
_entity.type
_entity.pdbx_description
1 polymer ?
#
loop_
_entity_poly.entity_id
_entity_poly.type
_entity_poly.pdbx_seq_one_letter_code
_entity_poly.pdbx_strand_id
1 'polypeptide(L)'
;KGGDKGGGGGVSSSSPRASAAKQVPSPPAACNAGMVTVQSVDLSVELAKSLLLDMKKTQATADYAGLLAVLQRVEVLDVSLRLLKNVPIGKVVNKLKKVPNAEIAALAQKIVARWKAIFAA
;
A
#
# COMPACT_ATOMS: atom_id res chain seq x y z
N LYS A 1 50.32 -29.56 29.89
CA LYS A 1 49.98 -30.75 30.73
C LYS A 1 49.00 -30.30 31.80
N GLY A 2 47.76 -30.82 31.74
CA GLY A 2 46.81 -30.87 32.87
C GLY A 2 46.24 -29.55 33.39
N GLY A 3 45.01 -29.25 33.01
CA GLY A 3 44.10 -28.41 33.78
C GLY A 3 42.87 -29.24 34.13
N ASP A 4 42.83 -29.74 35.36
CA ASP A 4 41.86 -30.68 35.91
C ASP A 4 40.90 -29.91 36.86
N LYS A 5 39.62 -30.28 36.80
CA LYS A 5 38.57 -30.28 37.84
C LYS A 5 38.07 -29.00 38.55
N GLY A 6 36.74 -29.03 38.68
CA GLY A 6 36.02 -28.81 39.95
C GLY A 6 35.53 -27.38 40.16
N GLY A 7 34.29 -27.09 40.56
CA GLY A 7 33.29 -27.89 41.26
C GLY A 7 32.86 -27.13 42.52
N GLY A 8 31.54 -26.97 42.72
CA GLY A 8 30.92 -26.38 43.92
C GLY A 8 30.95 -24.85 43.93
N GLY A 9 29.95 -24.12 44.41
CA GLY A 9 28.85 -24.43 45.32
C GLY A 9 28.65 -23.19 46.20
N GLY A 10 27.41 -22.94 46.63
CA GLY A 10 27.09 -21.94 47.67
C GLY A 10 26.48 -20.65 47.11
N VAL A 11 25.15 -20.53 47.09
CA VAL A 11 24.30 -19.93 48.15
C VAL A 11 24.73 -18.53 48.58
N SER A 12 23.86 -17.55 48.34
CA SER A 12 23.76 -16.33 49.13
C SER A 12 22.32 -15.84 49.07
N SER A 13 21.60 -16.24 50.11
CA SER A 13 20.34 -15.66 50.56
C SER A 13 20.53 -14.17 50.85
N SER A 14 19.56 -13.34 50.47
CA SER A 14 19.06 -12.18 51.26
C SER A 14 18.02 -11.40 50.44
N SER A 15 16.74 -11.57 50.78
CA SER A 15 15.64 -10.62 50.54
C SER A 15 15.88 -9.33 51.38
N PRO A 16 14.98 -8.32 51.42
CA PRO A 16 13.89 -7.88 50.53
C PRO A 16 13.92 -6.35 50.26
N ARG A 17 13.26 -5.83 49.20
CA ARG A 17 12.50 -4.55 49.31
C ARG A 17 11.60 -4.30 48.09
N ALA A 18 10.30 -4.26 48.39
CA ALA A 18 9.20 -3.51 47.76
C ALA A 18 9.39 -2.94 46.33
N SER A 19 8.41 -3.20 45.46
CA SER A 19 7.43 -2.17 45.06
C SER A 19 6.38 -2.74 44.12
N ALA A 20 5.18 -2.19 44.24
CA ALA A 20 3.94 -2.54 43.56
C ALA A 20 4.05 -2.61 42.03
N ALA A 21 3.33 -3.55 41.43
CA ALA A 21 2.75 -3.34 40.10
C ALA A 21 1.54 -4.26 39.92
N LYS A 22 0.51 -3.66 39.35
CA LYS A 22 -0.85 -4.18 39.19
C LYS A 22 -0.91 -5.37 38.23
N GLN A 23 -1.73 -6.34 38.60
CA GLN A 23 -2.65 -7.12 37.77
C GLN A 23 -2.67 -6.76 36.27
N VAL A 24 -2.28 -7.71 35.41
CA VAL A 24 -2.81 -7.80 34.04
C VAL A 24 -3.20 -9.26 33.74
N PRO A 25 -4.46 -9.53 33.39
CA PRO A 25 -4.93 -10.86 33.01
C PRO A 25 -4.48 -11.24 31.59
N SER A 26 -4.34 -12.56 31.38
CA SER A 26 -4.07 -13.21 30.10
C SER A 26 -4.93 -12.64 28.96
N PRO A 27 -4.38 -12.47 27.73
CA PRO A 27 -5.16 -11.98 26.61
C PRO A 27 -6.24 -13.00 26.22
N PRO A 28 -7.50 -12.57 26.00
CA PRO A 28 -8.52 -13.44 25.43
C PRO A 28 -8.18 -13.70 23.95
N ALA A 29 -8.21 -14.97 23.56
CA ALA A 29 -8.18 -15.39 22.17
C ALA A 29 -9.47 -14.91 21.48
N ALA A 30 -9.42 -13.73 20.86
CA ALA A 30 -10.47 -13.24 20.00
C ALA A 30 -9.90 -12.30 18.94
N CYS A 31 -9.58 -12.83 17.77
CA CYS A 31 -9.47 -12.01 16.56
C CYS A 31 -10.01 -12.78 15.34
N ASN A 32 -11.33 -12.75 15.20
CA ASN A 32 -12.05 -12.50 13.95
C ASN A 32 -11.71 -13.33 12.70
N ALA A 33 -12.41 -14.46 12.55
CA ALA A 33 -12.81 -14.92 11.24
C ALA A 33 -13.95 -14.03 10.73
N GLY A 34 -13.76 -13.37 9.58
CA GLY A 34 -14.87 -12.82 8.79
C GLY A 34 -15.10 -11.30 8.90
N MET A 35 -14.16 -10.50 8.41
CA MET A 35 -14.49 -9.15 7.91
C MET A 35 -13.39 -8.67 6.97
N VAL A 36 -13.38 -9.20 5.75
CA VAL A 36 -12.56 -8.63 4.68
C VAL A 36 -13.42 -7.61 3.91
N THR A 37 -12.92 -6.37 3.88
CA THR A 37 -12.94 -5.44 2.73
C THR A 37 -14.25 -4.75 2.31
N VAL A 38 -14.84 -3.91 3.17
CA VAL A 38 -15.66 -2.78 2.67
C VAL A 38 -14.83 -1.48 2.60
N GLN A 39 -13.84 -1.29 3.50
CA GLN A 39 -13.00 -0.08 3.51
C GLN A 39 -11.98 0.01 2.36
N SER A 40 -11.42 -1.12 1.89
CA SER A 40 -10.41 -1.10 0.81
C SER A 40 -10.95 -0.58 -0.54
N VAL A 41 -12.23 -0.79 -0.80
CA VAL A 41 -12.83 -0.41 -2.09
C VAL A 41 -13.09 1.09 -2.15
N ASP A 42 -13.44 1.70 -1.01
CA ASP A 42 -13.65 3.14 -0.90
C ASP A 42 -12.33 3.92 -1.00
N LEU A 43 -11.28 3.45 -0.30
CA LEU A 43 -9.94 4.02 -0.39
C LEU A 43 -9.39 4.04 -1.82
N SER A 44 -9.63 2.96 -2.57
CA SER A 44 -9.19 2.84 -3.97
C SER A 44 -9.92 3.85 -4.88
N VAL A 45 -11.20 4.12 -4.61
CA VAL A 45 -12.00 5.13 -5.32
C VAL A 45 -11.53 6.54 -5.00
N GLU A 46 -11.28 6.86 -3.73
CA GLU A 46 -10.75 8.16 -3.32
C GLU A 46 -9.36 8.42 -3.89
N LEU A 47 -8.47 7.43 -3.83
CA LEU A 47 -7.13 7.53 -4.38
C LEU A 47 -7.15 7.71 -5.90
N ALA A 48 -8.01 6.96 -6.62
CA ALA A 48 -8.18 7.15 -8.05
C ALA A 48 -8.74 8.54 -8.42
N LYS A 49 -9.65 9.09 -7.61
CA LYS A 49 -10.15 10.47 -7.77
C LYS A 49 -9.04 11.50 -7.55
N SER A 50 -8.22 11.32 -6.51
CA SER A 50 -7.06 12.18 -6.23
C SER A 50 -6.05 12.15 -7.37
N LEU A 51 -5.65 10.96 -7.84
CA LEU A 51 -4.75 10.83 -8.99
C LEU A 51 -5.34 11.47 -10.26
N LEU A 52 -6.64 11.31 -10.50
CA LEU A 52 -7.33 11.95 -11.62
C LEU A 52 -7.25 13.48 -11.57
N LEU A 53 -7.38 14.07 -10.38
CA LEU A 53 -7.24 15.52 -10.18
C LEU A 53 -5.80 15.96 -10.44
N ASP A 54 -4.81 15.24 -9.92
CA ASP A 54 -3.39 15.51 -10.16
C ASP A 54 -3.02 15.43 -11.65
N MET A 55 -3.54 14.43 -12.38
CA MET A 55 -3.36 14.33 -13.83
C MET A 55 -3.95 15.53 -14.57
N LYS A 56 -5.15 15.98 -14.20
CA LYS A 56 -5.78 17.14 -14.83
C LYS A 56 -5.02 18.43 -14.54
N LYS A 57 -4.52 18.57 -13.31
CA LYS A 57 -3.75 19.74 -12.87
C LYS A 57 -2.42 19.81 -13.61
N THR A 58 -1.65 18.72 -13.61
CA THR A 58 -0.35 18.65 -14.32
C THR A 58 -0.50 18.79 -15.83
N GLN A 59 -1.61 18.29 -16.41
CA GLN A 59 -1.94 18.53 -17.81
C GLN A 59 -2.25 20.01 -18.10
N ALA A 60 -2.97 20.70 -17.22
CA ALA A 60 -3.27 22.12 -17.38
C ALA A 60 -2.02 23.01 -17.27
N THR A 61 -1.03 22.61 -16.47
CA THR A 61 0.24 23.33 -16.31
C THR A 61 1.32 22.91 -17.30
N ALA A 62 1.01 22.00 -18.24
CA ALA A 62 1.97 21.37 -19.16
C ALA A 62 3.21 20.78 -18.44
N ASP A 63 3.04 20.35 -17.20
CA ASP A 63 4.10 19.76 -16.39
C ASP A 63 4.25 18.27 -16.72
N TYR A 64 5.05 17.98 -17.74
CA TYR A 64 5.23 16.61 -18.24
C TYR A 64 5.92 15.69 -17.22
N ALA A 65 6.81 16.22 -16.38
CA ALA A 65 7.51 15.45 -15.36
C ALA A 65 6.56 14.99 -14.24
N GLY A 66 5.73 15.89 -13.70
CA GLY A 66 4.72 15.53 -12.72
C GLY A 66 3.65 14.63 -13.32
N LEU A 67 3.24 14.87 -14.57
CA LEU A 67 2.29 14.00 -15.26
C LEU A 67 2.83 12.56 -15.37
N LEU A 68 4.11 12.39 -15.75
CA LEU A 68 4.76 11.08 -15.81
C LEU A 68 4.75 10.39 -14.43
N ALA A 69 5.13 11.11 -13.36
CA ALA A 69 5.13 10.58 -12.00
C ALA A 69 3.71 10.13 -11.56
N VAL A 70 2.69 10.89 -11.93
CA VAL A 70 1.30 10.53 -11.63
C VAL A 70 0.87 9.30 -12.43
N LEU A 71 1.20 9.20 -13.72
CA LEU A 71 0.90 7.99 -14.49
C LEU A 71 1.59 6.74 -13.94
N GLN A 72 2.83 6.84 -13.44
CA GLN A 72 3.51 5.70 -12.81
C GLN A 72 2.76 5.20 -11.56
N ARG A 73 2.17 6.12 -10.78
CA ARG A 73 1.29 5.75 -9.66
C ARG A 73 -0.01 5.09 -10.13
N VAL A 74 -0.55 5.54 -11.26
CA VAL A 74 -1.73 4.92 -11.88
C VAL A 74 -1.42 3.52 -12.42
N GLU A 75 -0.19 3.28 -12.89
CA GLU A 75 0.23 1.97 -13.40
C GLU A 75 0.20 0.89 -12.32
N VAL A 76 0.62 1.23 -11.09
CA VAL A 76 0.64 0.28 -9.96
C VAL A 76 -0.71 0.18 -9.23
N LEU A 77 -1.67 1.03 -9.57
CA LEU A 77 -3.00 0.97 -9.00
C LEU A 77 -3.69 -0.33 -9.41
N ASP A 78 -4.13 -1.12 -8.43
CA ASP A 78 -4.98 -2.28 -8.70
C ASP A 78 -6.39 -1.79 -9.06
N VAL A 79 -6.66 -1.79 -10.37
CA VAL A 79 -7.90 -1.22 -10.89
C VAL A 79 -8.90 -2.32 -11.17
N SER A 80 -9.88 -2.43 -10.28
CA SER A 80 -11.05 -3.29 -10.52
C SER A 80 -12.03 -2.64 -11.52
N LEU A 81 -12.83 -3.46 -12.20
CA LEU A 81 -13.88 -3.02 -13.15
C LEU A 81 -14.87 -2.01 -12.51
N ARG A 82 -15.19 -2.23 -11.22
CA ARG A 82 -16.02 -1.34 -10.41
C ARG A 82 -15.40 0.06 -10.26
N LEU A 83 -14.07 0.14 -10.09
CA LEU A 83 -13.34 1.40 -9.96
C LEU A 83 -13.38 2.21 -11.26
N LEU A 84 -13.20 1.57 -12.42
CA LEU A 84 -13.29 2.25 -13.72
C LEU A 84 -14.70 2.72 -14.07
N LYS A 85 -15.73 2.01 -13.58
CA LYS A 85 -17.12 2.45 -13.72
C LYS A 85 -17.42 3.68 -12.85
N ASN A 86 -16.84 3.73 -11.64
CA ASN A 86 -17.08 4.82 -10.69
C ASN A 86 -16.18 6.05 -10.93
N VAL A 87 -14.98 5.86 -11.46
CA VAL A 87 -14.00 6.94 -11.67
C VAL A 87 -13.60 6.98 -13.14
N PRO A 88 -13.77 8.12 -13.84
CA PRO A 88 -13.48 8.24 -15.27
C PRO A 88 -11.96 8.31 -15.58
N ILE A 89 -11.11 7.68 -14.77
CA ILE A 89 -9.65 7.65 -14.92
C ILE A 89 -9.25 6.98 -16.24
N GLY A 90 -9.97 5.93 -16.65
CA GLY A 90 -9.80 5.27 -17.96
C GLY A 90 -9.91 6.22 -19.14
N LYS A 91 -10.88 7.14 -19.12
CA LYS A 91 -11.07 8.12 -20.20
C LYS A 91 -9.92 9.11 -20.27
N VAL A 92 -9.37 9.52 -19.12
CA VAL A 92 -8.26 10.47 -19.06
C VAL A 92 -6.95 9.81 -19.50
N VAL A 93 -6.63 8.62 -18.98
CA VAL A 93 -5.45 7.86 -19.45
C VAL A 93 -5.54 7.61 -20.95
N ASN A 94 -6.72 7.27 -21.49
CA ASN A 94 -6.87 7.08 -22.93
C ASN A 94 -6.67 8.37 -23.75
N LYS A 95 -7.00 9.55 -23.20
CA LYS A 95 -6.69 10.84 -23.85
C LYS A 95 -5.19 11.14 -23.85
N LEU A 96 -4.48 10.72 -22.81
CA LEU A 96 -3.03 10.94 -22.68
C LEU A 96 -2.20 10.21 -23.72
N LYS A 97 -2.76 9.22 -24.42
CA LYS A 97 -2.11 8.59 -25.58
C LYS A 97 -1.84 9.54 -26.74
N LYS A 98 -2.46 10.73 -26.75
CA LYS A 98 -2.34 11.74 -27.83
C LYS A 98 -1.46 12.93 -27.45
N VAL A 99 -0.85 12.93 -26.27
CA VAL A 99 0.07 14.02 -25.87
C VAL A 99 1.36 13.96 -26.68
N PRO A 100 2.02 15.10 -26.94
CA PRO A 100 3.25 15.14 -27.74
C PRO A 100 4.44 14.44 -27.07
N ASN A 101 4.37 14.17 -25.77
CA ASN A 101 5.41 13.46 -25.04
C ASN A 101 5.28 11.94 -25.27
N ALA A 102 6.29 11.35 -25.92
CA ALA A 102 6.32 9.94 -26.29
C ALA A 102 6.30 8.99 -25.08
N GLU A 103 6.99 9.34 -23.99
CA GLU A 103 7.05 8.50 -22.78
C GLU A 103 5.67 8.42 -22.11
N ILE A 104 5.00 9.57 -21.96
CA ILE A 104 3.65 9.63 -21.39
C ILE A 104 2.66 8.88 -22.27
N ALA A 105 2.76 9.05 -23.59
CA ALA A 105 1.90 8.34 -24.53
C ALA A 105 2.10 6.82 -24.46
N ALA A 106 3.35 6.35 -24.42
CA ALA A 106 3.68 4.93 -24.30
C ALA A 106 3.17 4.34 -22.98
N LEU A 107 3.37 5.04 -21.87
CA LEU A 107 2.94 4.57 -20.55
C LEU A 107 1.41 4.55 -20.43
N ALA A 108 0.73 5.56 -20.97
CA ALA A 108 -0.72 5.58 -21.08
C ALA A 108 -1.27 4.41 -21.93
N GLN A 109 -0.62 4.07 -23.04
CA GLN A 109 -0.98 2.91 -23.86
C GLN A 109 -0.85 1.61 -23.09
N LYS A 110 0.27 1.42 -22.38
CA LYS A 110 0.52 0.23 -21.55
C LYS A 110 -0.55 0.04 -20.48
N ILE A 111 -0.90 1.11 -19.75
CA ILE A 111 -1.94 1.07 -18.72
C ILE A 111 -3.30 0.69 -19.32
N VAL A 112 -3.70 1.33 -20.43
CA VAL A 112 -4.98 1.02 -21.10
C VAL A 112 -5.00 -0.43 -21.60
N ALA A 113 -3.90 -0.94 -22.16
CA ALA A 113 -3.80 -2.32 -22.61
C ALA A 113 -3.92 -3.31 -21.44
N ARG A 114 -3.23 -3.05 -20.33
CA ARG A 114 -3.32 -3.86 -19.10
C ARG A 114 -4.75 -3.91 -18.58
N TRP A 115 -5.41 -2.77 -18.44
CA TRP A 115 -6.80 -2.72 -17.99
C TRP A 115 -7.73 -3.45 -18.95
N LYS A 116 -7.56 -3.29 -20.27
CA LYS A 116 -8.34 -4.05 -21.25
C LYS A 116 -8.13 -5.56 -21.13
N ALA A 117 -6.90 -6.03 -20.90
CA ALA A 117 -6.60 -7.45 -20.75
C ALA A 117 -7.30 -8.06 -19.53
N ILE A 118 -7.42 -7.32 -18.42
CA ILE A 118 -8.17 -7.76 -17.22
C ILE A 118 -9.66 -7.99 -17.52
N PHE A 119 -10.23 -7.28 -18.51
CA PHE A 119 -11.66 -7.36 -18.85
C PHE A 119 -11.98 -8.13 -20.13
N ALA A 120 -10.94 -8.52 -20.89
CA ALA A 120 -11.07 -9.33 -22.10
C ALA A 120 -10.93 -10.83 -21.82
N ALA A 121 -10.45 -11.19 -20.63
CA ALA A 121 -10.42 -12.56 -20.09
C ALA A 121 -11.74 -12.86 -19.36
#